data_AF-A0A7Y0SFB0-F1
#
_entry.id   AF-A0A7Y0SFB0-F1
#
_cell.length_a   1.000
_cell.length_b   1.000
_cell.length_c   1.000
_cell.angle_alpha   90.00
_cell.angle_beta   90.00
_cell.angle_gamma   90.00
#
_symmetry.space_group_name_H-M   'P 1'
#
loop_
_entity.id
_entity.type
_entity.pdbx_description
1 polymer ?
#
loop_
_entity_poly.entity_id
_entity_poly.type
_entity_poly.pdbx_seq_one_letter_code
_entity_poly.pdbx_strand_id
1 'polypeptide(L)'
;SERLARFAPYLMKAFPETETSRGVIESAVVDIPNMKVRLEQQYDTPILGHLMLKKDSHLPISGSIKARGGIYEVLTHAEKLAFEAGL
;
A
#
# COMPACT_ATOMS: atom_id res chain seq x y z
N SER A 1 -4.82 -11.25 1.66
CA SER A 1 -4.63 -12.20 0.54
C SER A 1 -3.64 -13.25 0.99
N GLU A 2 -3.98 -14.54 0.89
CA GLU A 2 -3.07 -15.64 1.28
C GLU A 2 -1.76 -15.63 0.49
N ARG A 3 -1.79 -15.23 -0.80
CA ARG A 3 -0.59 -15.10 -1.63
C ARG A 3 0.40 -14.10 -1.04
N LEU A 4 -0.06 -12.90 -0.70
CA LEU A 4 0.82 -11.87 -0.11
C LEU A 4 1.43 -12.35 1.22
N ALA A 5 0.69 -13.15 2.00
CA ALA A 5 1.24 -13.77 3.21
C ALA A 5 2.35 -14.78 2.89
N ARG A 6 2.19 -15.63 1.86
CA ARG A 6 3.27 -16.55 1.41
C ARG A 6 4.52 -15.82 0.94
N PHE A 7 4.36 -14.67 0.28
CA PHE A 7 5.48 -13.85 -0.18
C PHE A 7 6.07 -12.93 0.89
N ALA A 8 5.45 -12.77 2.06
CA ALA A 8 5.94 -11.87 3.10
C ALA A 8 7.42 -12.15 3.51
N PRO A 9 7.86 -13.40 3.72
CA PRO A 9 9.28 -13.70 3.98
C PRO A 9 10.21 -13.30 2.82
N TYR A 10 9.76 -13.51 1.58
CA TYR A 10 10.52 -13.07 0.40
C TYR A 10 10.62 -11.55 0.32
N LEU A 11 9.51 -10.83 0.55
CA LEU A 11 9.46 -9.38 0.50
C LEU A 11 10.38 -8.74 1.54
N MET A 12 10.44 -9.27 2.76
CA MET A 12 11.39 -8.81 3.78
C MET A 12 12.85 -8.93 3.30
N LYS A 13 13.19 -10.06 2.66
CA LYS A 13 14.55 -10.31 2.18
C LYS A 13 14.90 -9.49 0.93
N ALA A 14 13.97 -9.36 -0.02
CA ALA A 14 14.18 -8.67 -1.28
C ALA A 14 14.08 -7.15 -1.14
N PHE A 15 13.24 -6.67 -0.23
CA PHE A 15 13.00 -5.26 0.07
C PHE A 15 13.12 -5.03 1.59
N PRO A 16 14.35 -4.77 2.10
CA PRO A 16 14.60 -4.63 3.53
C PRO A 16 13.74 -3.56 4.24
N GLU A 17 13.26 -2.54 3.51
CA GLU A 17 12.32 -1.55 4.04
C GLU A 17 11.01 -2.16 4.57
N THR A 18 10.65 -3.37 4.11
CA THR A 18 9.45 -4.10 4.53
C THR A 18 9.67 -5.01 5.75
N GLU A 19 10.90 -5.14 6.27
CA GLU A 19 11.17 -5.94 7.47
C GLU A 19 10.36 -5.43 8.68
N THR A 20 10.30 -4.11 8.84
CA THR A 20 9.57 -3.46 9.93
C THR A 20 8.06 -3.75 9.89
N SER A 21 7.51 -3.95 8.69
CA SER A 21 6.10 -4.31 8.47
C SER A 21 5.90 -5.82 8.29
N ARG A 22 6.92 -6.65 8.54
CA ARG A 22 6.89 -8.11 8.35
C ARG A 22 6.46 -8.52 6.94
N GLY A 23 6.96 -7.81 5.93
CA GLY A 23 6.66 -8.04 4.52
C GLY A 23 5.28 -7.56 4.07
N VAL A 24 4.53 -6.86 4.93
CA VAL A 24 3.21 -6.31 4.57
C VAL A 24 3.38 -4.99 3.81
N ILE A 25 2.80 -4.93 2.61
CA ILE A 25 2.74 -3.72 1.79
C ILE A 25 1.45 -2.96 2.11
N GLU A 26 1.53 -2.03 3.07
CA GLU A 26 0.41 -1.18 3.48
C GLU A 26 0.84 0.27 3.74
N SER A 27 -0.15 1.15 3.79
CA SER A 27 0.06 2.59 4.02
C SER A 27 -0.83 3.12 5.14
N ALA A 28 -0.38 4.20 5.79
CA ALA A 28 -1.14 4.84 6.85
C ALA A 28 -2.44 5.50 6.34
N VAL A 29 -3.44 5.57 7.22
CA VAL A 29 -4.58 6.48 7.11
C VAL A 29 -4.39 7.54 8.17
N VAL A 30 -4.46 8.81 7.79
CA VAL A 30 -4.20 9.94 8.70
C VAL A 30 -5.32 10.97 8.60
N ASP A 31 -5.69 11.58 9.72
CA ASP A 31 -6.53 12.78 9.71
C ASP A 31 -5.78 13.97 9.09
N ILE A 32 -6.48 14.80 8.32
CA ILE A 32 -5.93 16.00 7.69
C ILE A 32 -6.76 17.26 8.04
N PRO A 33 -6.87 17.62 9.34
CA PRO A 33 -7.73 18.72 9.80
C PRO A 33 -7.36 20.08 9.22
N ASN A 34 -6.06 20.35 9.04
CA ASN A 34 -5.60 21.62 8.45
C ASN A 34 -6.03 21.73 6.98
N MET A 35 -5.99 20.62 6.24
CA MET A 35 -6.44 20.60 4.85
C MET A 35 -7.96 20.75 4.76
N LYS A 36 -8.70 20.13 5.70
CA LYS A 36 -10.15 20.30 5.82
C LYS A 36 -10.52 21.78 5.96
N VAL A 37 -9.95 22.47 6.96
CA VAL A 37 -10.21 23.91 7.19
C VAL A 37 -9.89 24.74 5.94
N ARG A 38 -8.75 24.44 5.31
CA ARG A 38 -8.31 25.14 4.10
C ARG A 38 -9.26 24.90 2.91
N LEU A 39 -9.81 23.70 2.74
CA LEU A 39 -10.77 23.39 1.69
C LEU A 39 -12.12 24.07 1.94
N GLU A 40 -12.61 24.04 3.17
CA GLU A 40 -13.87 24.70 3.56
C GLU A 40 -13.80 26.20 3.29
N GLN A 41 -12.68 26.85 3.63
CA GLN A 41 -12.44 28.27 3.33
C GLN A 41 -12.32 28.57 1.83
N GLN A 42 -11.63 27.71 1.07
CA GLN A 42 -11.40 27.96 -0.35
C GLN A 42 -12.69 27.83 -1.18
N TYR A 43 -13.60 26.94 -0.78
CA TYR A 43 -14.81 26.63 -1.53
C TYR A 43 -16.11 27.09 -0.84
N ASP A 44 -16.00 27.84 0.27
CA ASP A 44 -17.12 28.34 1.08
C ASP A 44 -18.20 27.27 1.35
N THR A 45 -17.75 26.05 1.68
CA THR A 45 -18.62 24.87 1.83
C THR A 45 -18.14 24.00 2.99
N PRO A 46 -19.00 23.65 3.96
CA PRO A 46 -18.60 22.81 5.08
C PRO A 46 -18.35 21.35 4.68
N ILE A 47 -17.33 20.73 5.26
CA ILE A 47 -17.06 19.29 5.17
C ILE A 47 -17.48 18.67 6.51
N LEU A 48 -18.59 17.95 6.53
CA LEU A 48 -19.07 17.32 7.77
C LEU A 48 -18.19 16.11 8.16
N GLY A 49 -18.00 15.90 9.46
CA GLY A 49 -17.20 14.77 9.97
C GLY A 49 -15.68 14.91 9.77
N HIS A 50 -15.00 13.77 9.65
CA HIS A 50 -13.53 13.68 9.53
C HIS A 50 -13.10 13.65 8.06
N LEU A 51 -12.09 14.44 7.73
CA LEU A 51 -11.38 14.32 6.46
C LEU A 51 -10.07 13.57 6.70
N MET A 52 -9.95 12.38 6.08
CA MET A 52 -8.79 11.52 6.20
C MET A 52 -8.11 11.30 4.85
N LEU A 53 -6.80 11.02 4.88
CA LEU A 53 -5.99 10.68 3.72
C LEU A 53 -5.43 9.26 3.85
N LYS A 54 -5.76 8.38 2.90
CA LYS A 54 -5.07 7.10 2.71
C LYS A 54 -3.80 7.33 1.91
N LYS A 55 -2.64 7.17 2.55
CA LYS A 55 -1.33 7.55 1.99
C LYS A 55 -0.75 6.49 1.05
N ASP A 56 -1.50 6.04 0.05
CA ASP A 56 -0.97 5.07 -0.92
C ASP A 56 0.21 5.61 -1.75
N SER A 57 0.39 6.93 -1.79
CA SER A 57 1.62 7.59 -2.26
C SER A 57 2.88 7.28 -1.44
N HIS A 58 2.73 6.61 -0.29
CA HIS A 58 3.81 6.23 0.61
C HIS A 58 3.87 4.72 0.84
N LEU A 59 3.22 3.92 -0.02
CA LEU A 59 3.40 2.47 0.04
C LEU A 59 4.89 2.14 -0.19
N PRO A 60 5.44 1.14 0.52
CA PRO A 60 6.82 0.72 0.32
C PRO A 60 7.04 0.23 -1.12
N ILE A 61 8.31 0.09 -1.53
CA ILE A 61 8.80 -0.42 -2.81
C ILE A 61 8.62 0.57 -3.98
N SER A 62 7.43 1.14 -4.18
CA SER A 62 7.15 1.98 -5.36
C SER A 62 6.35 3.25 -5.11
N GLY A 63 6.06 3.60 -3.85
CA GLY A 63 5.54 4.93 -3.49
C GLY A 63 4.23 5.32 -4.17
N SER A 64 3.39 4.35 -4.52
CA SER A 64 2.10 4.62 -5.18
C SER A 64 1.14 3.46 -5.02
N ILE A 65 -0.13 3.68 -5.38
CA ILE A 65 -1.15 2.62 -5.44
C ILE A 65 -0.75 1.43 -6.32
N LYS A 66 0.22 1.60 -7.23
CA LYS A 66 0.75 0.52 -8.07
C LYS A 66 1.53 -0.51 -7.26
N ALA A 67 2.01 -0.18 -6.06
CA ALA A 67 2.58 -1.15 -5.12
C ALA A 67 1.56 -2.21 -4.67
N ARG A 68 0.25 -1.96 -4.82
CA ARG A 68 -0.78 -2.96 -4.57
C ARG A 68 -0.92 -3.91 -5.75
N GLY A 69 -1.54 -3.42 -6.83
CA GLY A 69 -1.90 -4.26 -7.97
C GLY A 69 -0.70 -4.72 -8.80
N GLY A 70 0.26 -3.82 -9.06
CA GLY A 70 1.42 -4.13 -9.91
C GLY A 70 2.33 -5.17 -9.27
N ILE A 71 2.67 -5.00 -7.99
CA ILE A 71 3.48 -5.99 -7.27
C ILE A 71 2.71 -7.31 -7.13
N TYR A 72 1.42 -7.26 -6.78
CA TYR A 72 0.60 -8.46 -6.68
C TYR A 72 0.56 -9.26 -7.98
N GLU A 73 0.45 -8.59 -9.14
CA GLU A 73 0.44 -9.22 -10.45
C GLU A 73 1.76 -9.93 -10.73
N VAL A 74 2.90 -9.25 -10.49
CA VAL A 74 4.24 -9.83 -10.66
C VAL A 74 4.44 -11.06 -9.76
N LEU A 75 4.06 -10.97 -8.48
CA LEU A 75 4.17 -12.10 -7.55
C LEU A 75 3.24 -13.26 -7.95
N THR A 76 2.04 -12.95 -8.45
CA THR A 76 1.09 -13.96 -8.95
C THR A 76 1.67 -14.68 -10.15
N HIS A 77 2.26 -13.96 -11.10
CA HIS A 77 2.90 -14.55 -12.27
C HIS A 77 4.11 -15.40 -11.88
N ALA A 78 4.97 -14.90 -11.00
CA ALA A 78 6.15 -15.62 -10.51
C ALA A 78 5.77 -16.93 -9.80
N GLU A 79 4.76 -16.88 -8.91
CA GLU A 79 4.24 -18.07 -8.21
C GLU A 79 3.70 -19.12 -9.19
N LYS A 80 2.92 -18.66 -10.18
CA LYS A 80 2.37 -19.55 -11.21
C LYS A 80 3.48 -20.28 -11.97
N LEU A 81 4.47 -19.54 -12.46
CA LEU A 81 5.60 -20.13 -13.19
C LEU A 81 6.40 -21.12 -12.33
N ALA A 82 6.60 -20.81 -11.05
CA ALA A 82 7.31 -21.70 -10.13
C ALA A 82 6.55 -23.03 -9.93
N PHE A 83 5.24 -22.97 -9.69
CA PHE A 83 4.42 -24.18 -9.56
C PHE A 83 4.33 -24.97 -10.87
N GLU A 84 4.23 -24.32 -12.02
CA GLU A 84 4.26 -24.99 -13.34
C GLU A 84 5.60 -25.70 -13.60
N ALA A 85 6.70 -25.20 -13.02
CA ALA A 85 8.02 -25.81 -13.08
C ALA A 85 8.27 -26.89 -12.01
N GLY A 86 7.28 -27.20 -11.17
CA GLY A 86 7.36 -28.27 -10.16
C GLY A 86 7.93 -27.86 -8.80
N LEU A 87 7.91 -26.56 -8.47
CA LEU A 87 8.06 -26.10 -7.09
C LEU A 87 6.83 -26.46 -6.24
#